data_AF-A0A537JEK2-F1
#
_entry.id   AF-A0A537JEK2-F1
#
_cell.length_a   1.000
_cell.length_b   1.000
_cell.length_c   1.000
_cell.angle_alpha   90.00
_cell.angle_beta   90.00
_cell.angle_gamma   90.00
#
_symmetry.space_group_name_H-M   'P 1'
#
loop_
_entity.id
_entity.type
_entity.pdbx_description
1 polymer ?
#
loop_
_entity_poly.entity_id
_entity_poly.type
_entity_poly.pdbx_seq_one_letter_code
_entity_poly.pdbx_strand_id
1 'polypeptide(L)'
;MRLAAGVVVLFVAVGILATTARNWPVVASGQGGMTMNDMMMQGMGMMGGPFAPSSRPISIERAVEILRQWPDAHHIDGLVLDEVEAYTQNFYGQFKEASTGKGAVQVLVDRYTGRAMPEMGPHMMWNAKYGKVMMQEMMSGSGMMGGGGMMGGASTIPPASAIAEAQAKQSAAQFLSGYLPGATAGKGDAFYGYYHFNVLRGGRQVGMLSVNAQSGQVWYHTWHGVFLDKREIRQ
;
A
#
# COMPACT_ATOMS: atom_id res chain seq x y z
N MET A 1 -29.98 -6.15 65.86
CA MET A 1 -28.58 -6.46 65.47
C MET A 1 -28.59 -7.03 64.05
N ARG A 2 -27.52 -6.77 63.31
CA ARG A 2 -27.34 -6.82 61.85
C ARG A 2 -27.46 -8.21 61.16
N LEU A 3 -27.57 -8.12 59.82
CA LEU A 3 -27.27 -9.07 58.72
C LEU A 3 -28.44 -10.00 58.30
N ALA A 4 -29.00 -10.01 57.08
CA ALA A 4 -28.55 -9.90 55.67
C ALA A 4 -28.61 -11.28 54.95
N ALA A 5 -28.81 -11.21 53.63
CA ALA A 5 -28.90 -12.28 52.63
C ALA A 5 -30.26 -13.01 52.56
N GLY A 6 -30.87 -13.27 51.42
CA GLY A 6 -30.43 -13.18 50.02
C GLY A 6 -31.29 -14.20 49.27
N VAL A 7 -32.23 -13.75 48.44
CA VAL A 7 -33.13 -14.65 47.71
C VAL A 7 -32.41 -15.13 46.45
N VAL A 8 -32.11 -16.42 46.42
CA VAL A 8 -31.62 -17.14 45.24
C VAL A 8 -32.82 -17.46 44.36
N VAL A 9 -32.90 -16.85 43.18
CA VAL A 9 -33.85 -17.25 42.12
C VAL A 9 -33.13 -18.19 41.16
N LEU A 10 -33.56 -19.44 41.15
CA LEU A 10 -33.09 -20.49 40.26
C LEU A 10 -33.76 -20.34 38.89
N PHE A 11 -33.02 -19.90 37.87
CA PHE A 11 -33.47 -19.96 36.48
C PHE A 11 -32.97 -21.26 35.83
N VAL A 12 -33.92 -22.15 35.53
CA VAL A 12 -33.70 -23.35 34.71
C VAL A 12 -33.59 -22.91 33.25
N ALA A 13 -32.39 -22.94 32.70
CA ALA A 13 -32.14 -22.75 31.28
C ALA A 13 -32.35 -24.08 30.54
N VAL A 14 -33.44 -24.16 29.76
CA VAL A 14 -33.67 -25.25 28.80
C VAL A 14 -32.89 -24.92 27.53
N GLY A 15 -31.92 -25.78 27.20
CA GLY A 15 -31.13 -25.70 25.98
C GLY A 15 -31.89 -26.20 24.76
N ILE A 16 -31.73 -25.50 23.63
CA ILE A 16 -31.85 -26.08 22.30
C ILE A 16 -30.69 -25.52 21.46
N LEU A 17 -29.67 -26.36 21.25
CA LEU A 17 -28.66 -26.17 20.21
C LEU A 17 -29.32 -26.45 18.85
N ALA A 18 -29.28 -25.48 17.95
CA ALA A 18 -29.49 -25.70 16.52
C ALA A 18 -28.25 -25.20 15.77
N THR A 19 -27.29 -26.11 15.56
CA THR A 19 -26.12 -25.89 14.71
C THR A 19 -26.51 -26.17 13.25
N THR A 20 -26.78 -25.14 12.45
CA THR A 20 -26.82 -25.29 11.00
C THR A 20 -25.43 -25.02 10.43
N ALA A 21 -24.65 -26.10 10.27
CA ALA A 21 -23.45 -26.08 9.44
C ALA A 21 -23.86 -25.84 7.98
N ARG A 22 -23.56 -24.66 7.45
CA ARG A 22 -23.62 -24.41 6.00
C ARG A 22 -22.30 -24.85 5.40
N ASN A 23 -22.32 -26.03 4.78
CA ASN A 23 -21.24 -26.57 3.96
C ASN A 23 -21.01 -25.64 2.75
N TRP A 24 -19.89 -24.92 2.73
CA TRP A 24 -19.35 -24.38 1.48
C TRP A 24 -18.67 -25.53 0.71
N PRO A 25 -18.91 -25.69 -0.60
CA PRO A 25 -18.19 -26.69 -1.38
C PRO A 25 -16.69 -26.36 -1.37
N VAL A 26 -15.90 -27.32 -0.88
CA VAL A 26 -14.47 -27.40 -1.14
C VAL A 26 -14.31 -27.69 -2.64
N VAL A 27 -13.87 -26.69 -3.40
CA VAL A 27 -13.36 -26.93 -4.76
C VAL A 27 -11.91 -27.34 -4.61
N ALA A 28 -11.64 -28.59 -4.98
CA ALA A 28 -10.32 -29.17 -5.03
C ALA A 28 -9.47 -28.57 -6.16
N SER A 29 -8.20 -28.32 -5.84
CA SER A 29 -7.01 -28.36 -6.68
C SER A 29 -7.14 -27.92 -8.16
N GLY A 30 -6.75 -26.66 -8.41
CA GLY A 30 -6.14 -26.27 -9.67
C GLY A 30 -4.72 -25.76 -9.37
N GLN A 31 -3.71 -26.35 -10.01
CA GLN A 31 -2.40 -25.72 -10.16
C GLN A 31 -2.57 -24.47 -11.04
N GLY A 32 -3.08 -23.39 -10.46
CA GLY A 32 -3.07 -22.06 -11.05
C GLY A 32 -1.83 -21.35 -10.55
N GLY A 33 -0.89 -21.03 -11.44
CA GLY A 33 0.21 -20.14 -11.09
C GLY A 33 -0.36 -18.86 -10.48
N MET A 34 0.16 -18.46 -9.32
CA MET A 34 -0.24 -17.20 -8.69
C MET A 34 -0.01 -16.07 -9.70
N THR A 35 -1.03 -15.24 -9.96
CA THR A 35 -0.85 -14.09 -10.84
C THR A 35 0.13 -13.11 -10.18
N MET A 36 0.81 -12.30 -10.98
CA MET A 36 1.64 -11.20 -10.46
C MET A 36 0.87 -10.35 -9.45
N ASN A 37 -0.43 -10.13 -9.67
CA ASN A 37 -1.30 -9.40 -8.75
C ASN A 37 -1.53 -10.17 -7.43
N ASP A 38 -1.70 -11.49 -7.47
CA ASP A 38 -1.85 -12.33 -6.26
C ASP A 38 -0.56 -12.42 -5.44
N MET A 39 0.60 -12.43 -6.10
CA MET A 39 1.90 -12.38 -5.43
C MET A 39 2.17 -11.02 -4.77
N MET A 40 1.76 -9.92 -5.43
CA MET A 40 1.89 -8.55 -4.89
C MET A 40 0.91 -8.28 -3.72
N MET A 41 -0.24 -8.97 -3.70
CA MET A 41 -1.27 -8.81 -2.66
C MET A 41 -1.02 -9.65 -1.39
N GLN A 42 -0.07 -10.59 -1.40
CA GLN A 42 0.29 -11.42 -0.23
C GLN A 42 1.19 -10.72 0.82
N GLY A 43 1.43 -9.42 0.68
CA GLY A 43 1.99 -8.58 1.74
C GLY A 43 3.50 -8.73 1.95
N MET A 44 4.08 -7.77 2.66
CA MET A 44 5.52 -7.58 2.90
C MET A 44 6.23 -8.71 3.68
N GLY A 45 5.60 -9.87 3.88
CA GLY A 45 6.27 -11.08 4.39
C GLY A 45 7.48 -11.52 3.55
N MET A 46 7.64 -10.97 2.34
CA MET A 46 8.77 -11.20 1.42
C MET A 46 9.91 -10.17 1.54
N MET A 47 9.71 -9.03 2.23
CA MET A 47 10.75 -7.99 2.33
C MET A 47 11.72 -8.21 3.49
N GLY A 48 11.26 -8.94 4.51
CA GLY A 48 12.05 -9.34 5.67
C GLY A 48 12.49 -10.79 5.59
N GLY A 49 13.80 -11.03 5.73
CA GLY A 49 14.34 -12.36 6.02
C GLY A 49 14.13 -12.74 7.50
N PRO A 50 14.64 -13.91 7.94
CA PRO A 50 14.61 -14.26 9.35
C PRO A 50 15.34 -13.18 10.18
N PHE A 51 14.66 -12.67 11.21
CA PHE A 51 15.20 -11.65 12.11
C PHE A 51 15.75 -12.28 13.39
N ALA A 52 16.79 -11.67 13.96
CA ALA A 52 17.24 -12.04 15.30
C ALA A 52 16.18 -11.64 16.34
N PRO A 53 16.03 -12.36 17.46
CA PRO A 53 15.07 -11.99 18.52
C PRO A 53 15.28 -10.58 19.10
N SER A 54 16.51 -10.07 19.01
CA SER A 54 16.90 -8.73 19.44
C SER A 54 16.69 -7.63 18.39
N SER A 55 16.29 -7.96 17.16
CA SER A 55 16.06 -6.99 16.10
C SER A 55 15.02 -5.95 16.53
N ARG A 56 15.29 -4.69 16.17
CA ARG A 56 14.40 -3.55 16.45
C ARG A 56 14.20 -2.77 15.15
N PRO A 57 13.04 -2.11 14.99
CA PRO A 57 12.85 -1.20 13.86
C PRO A 57 13.87 -0.05 13.89
N ILE A 58 14.37 0.34 12.73
CA ILE A 58 15.08 1.61 12.53
C ILE A 58 14.13 2.78 12.77
N SER A 59 14.69 3.97 13.01
CA SER A 59 13.88 5.19 13.17
C SER A 59 13.43 5.74 11.82
N ILE A 60 12.42 6.62 11.85
CA ILE A 60 11.95 7.32 10.64
C ILE A 60 13.04 8.25 10.09
N GLU A 61 13.89 8.82 10.95
CA GLU A 61 15.04 9.64 10.54
C GLU A 61 16.04 8.82 9.73
N ARG A 62 16.30 7.57 10.14
CA ARG A 62 17.15 6.66 9.37
C ARG A 62 16.52 6.29 8.01
N ALA A 63 15.19 6.12 7.96
CA ALA A 63 14.49 5.90 6.70
C ALA A 63 14.59 7.12 5.76
N VAL A 64 14.49 8.34 6.30
CA VAL A 64 14.70 9.58 5.53
C VAL A 64 16.11 9.62 4.93
N GLU A 65 17.15 9.27 5.69
CA GLU A 65 18.53 9.21 5.18
C GLU A 65 18.68 8.23 4.02
N ILE A 66 18.11 7.02 4.16
CA ILE A 66 18.11 5.99 3.11
C ILE A 66 17.42 6.52 1.85
N LEU A 67 16.23 7.11 2.01
CA LEU A 67 15.46 7.63 0.89
C LEU A 67 16.13 8.82 0.20
N ARG A 68 16.86 9.68 0.92
CA ARG A 68 17.62 10.78 0.29
C ARG A 68 18.72 10.27 -0.64
N GLN A 69 19.28 9.10 -0.38
CA GLN A 69 20.35 8.50 -1.18
C GLN A 69 19.80 7.61 -2.31
N TRP A 70 18.51 7.28 -2.26
CA TRP A 70 17.91 6.31 -3.17
C TRP A 70 17.95 6.74 -4.65
N PRO A 71 17.59 7.98 -5.05
CA PRO A 71 17.63 8.37 -6.45
C PRO A 71 19.03 8.23 -7.07
N ASP A 72 20.08 8.64 -6.35
CA ASP A 72 21.46 8.56 -6.81
C ASP A 72 21.92 7.11 -6.97
N ALA A 73 21.57 6.24 -6.02
CA ALA A 73 21.89 4.81 -6.05
C ALA A 73 21.22 4.07 -7.23
N HIS A 74 20.12 4.61 -7.74
CA HIS A 74 19.35 4.05 -8.87
C HIS A 74 19.48 4.87 -10.16
N HIS A 75 20.38 5.86 -10.19
CA HIS A 75 20.65 6.72 -11.35
C HIS A 75 19.40 7.43 -11.91
N ILE A 76 18.59 8.01 -11.02
CA ILE A 76 17.35 8.72 -11.39
C ILE A 76 17.43 10.19 -10.99
N ASP A 77 17.68 11.03 -11.99
CA ASP A 77 17.83 12.47 -11.79
C ASP A 77 16.49 13.20 -11.61
N GLY A 78 16.55 14.38 -11.00
CA GLY A 78 15.43 15.32 -10.91
C GLY A 78 14.33 14.92 -9.93
N LEU A 79 14.59 13.95 -9.05
CA LEU A 79 13.69 13.57 -7.97
C LEU A 79 14.00 14.35 -6.69
N VAL A 80 12.94 14.78 -6.00
CA VAL A 80 13.02 15.38 -4.67
C VAL A 80 12.14 14.61 -3.71
N LEU A 81 12.69 14.24 -2.54
CA LEU A 81 11.94 13.57 -1.50
C LEU A 81 10.92 14.55 -0.89
N ASP A 82 9.66 14.13 -0.81
CA ASP A 82 8.53 14.97 -0.40
C ASP A 82 8.03 14.61 0.99
N GLU A 83 7.75 13.33 1.22
CA GLU A 83 7.32 12.83 2.52
C GLU A 83 7.78 11.40 2.78
N VAL A 84 7.89 11.07 4.07
CA VAL A 84 8.15 9.73 4.57
C VAL A 84 7.11 9.38 5.61
N GLU A 85 6.48 8.23 5.45
CA GLU A 85 5.47 7.71 6.37
C GLU A 85 5.95 6.41 7.00
N ALA A 86 5.70 6.25 8.29
CA ALA A 86 5.94 5.02 9.03
C ALA A 86 4.63 4.24 9.15
N TYR A 87 4.67 2.98 8.75
CA TYR A 87 3.62 2.01 9.01
C TYR A 87 4.17 0.85 9.83
N THR A 88 3.31 -0.07 10.27
CA THR A 88 3.77 -1.23 11.03
C THR A 88 4.68 -2.15 10.21
N GLN A 89 4.48 -2.26 8.89
CA GLN A 89 5.20 -3.22 8.04
C GLN A 89 6.37 -2.61 7.25
N ASN A 90 6.33 -1.31 6.94
CA ASN A 90 7.36 -0.62 6.15
C ASN A 90 7.41 0.87 6.49
N PHE A 91 8.46 1.55 6.02
CA PHE A 91 8.36 2.97 5.71
C PHE A 91 7.97 3.14 4.25
N TYR A 92 7.20 4.18 3.97
CA TYR A 92 6.83 4.64 2.63
C TYR A 92 7.53 5.97 2.37
N GLY A 93 8.12 6.14 1.20
CA GLY A 93 8.73 7.39 0.74
C GLY A 93 8.13 7.83 -0.58
N GLN A 94 7.67 9.07 -0.64
CA GLN A 94 7.15 9.71 -1.86
C GLN A 94 8.19 10.70 -2.41
N PHE A 95 8.51 10.56 -3.70
CA PHE A 95 9.32 11.52 -4.44
C PHE A 95 8.46 12.27 -5.45
N LYS A 96 8.75 13.56 -5.60
CA LYS A 96 8.22 14.41 -6.67
C LYS A 96 9.27 14.63 -7.74
N GLU A 97 8.83 14.86 -8.98
CA GLU A 97 9.70 15.41 -10.01
C GLU A 97 9.85 16.91 -9.78
N ALA A 98 11.10 17.37 -9.63
CA ALA A 98 11.42 18.76 -9.29
C ALA A 98 10.84 19.77 -10.30
N SER A 99 10.85 19.44 -11.59
CA SER A 99 10.43 20.34 -12.66
C SER A 99 8.92 20.53 -12.76
N THR A 100 8.12 19.60 -12.25
CA THR A 100 6.66 19.61 -12.40
C THR A 100 5.90 19.62 -11.08
N GLY A 101 6.55 19.25 -9.98
CA GLY A 101 5.93 19.05 -8.66
C GLY A 101 5.01 17.83 -8.59
N LYS A 102 4.88 17.05 -9.66
CA LYS A 102 4.06 15.82 -9.67
C LYS A 102 4.76 14.71 -8.91
N GLY A 103 3.97 13.85 -8.28
CA GLY A 103 4.46 12.58 -7.76
C GLY A 103 5.13 11.78 -8.89
N ALA A 104 6.32 11.28 -8.59
CA ALA A 104 7.18 10.61 -9.56
C ALA A 104 7.44 9.17 -9.16
N VAL A 105 7.99 8.96 -7.97
CA VAL A 105 8.44 7.65 -7.49
C VAL A 105 7.96 7.39 -6.08
N GLN A 106 7.58 6.14 -5.80
CA GLN A 106 7.19 5.68 -4.47
C GLN A 106 8.12 4.52 -4.09
N VAL A 107 8.65 4.55 -2.87
CA VAL A 107 9.68 3.61 -2.40
C VAL A 107 9.30 3.08 -1.03
N LEU A 108 9.44 1.78 -0.83
CA LEU A 108 9.23 1.12 0.45
C LEU A 108 10.59 0.81 1.09
N VAL A 109 10.73 1.08 2.38
CA VAL A 109 11.93 0.73 3.16
C VAL A 109 11.54 -0.27 4.24
N ASP A 110 12.21 -1.42 4.27
CA ASP A 110 12.03 -2.41 5.33
C ASP A 110 12.46 -1.82 6.68
N ARG A 111 11.62 -2.02 7.70
CA ARG A 111 11.79 -1.34 8.99
C ARG A 111 12.95 -1.89 9.80
N TYR A 112 13.49 -3.06 9.49
CA TYR A 112 14.50 -3.70 10.33
C TYR A 112 15.87 -3.69 9.66
N THR A 113 15.91 -3.88 8.35
CA THR A 113 17.13 -3.97 7.54
C THR A 113 17.46 -2.65 6.85
N GLY A 114 16.49 -1.74 6.66
CA GLY A 114 16.68 -0.54 5.84
C GLY A 114 16.75 -0.82 4.34
N ARG A 115 16.45 -2.05 3.89
CA ARG A 115 16.43 -2.36 2.46
C ARG A 115 15.30 -1.60 1.78
N ALA A 116 15.65 -0.83 0.74
CA ALA A 116 14.71 -0.03 -0.03
C ALA A 116 14.37 -0.70 -1.36
N MET A 117 13.12 -0.58 -1.80
CA MET A 117 12.66 -1.06 -3.11
C MET A 117 11.58 -0.12 -3.65
N PRO A 118 11.38 -0.05 -4.99
CA PRO A 118 10.20 0.61 -5.53
C PRO A 118 8.90 0.02 -4.97
N GLU A 119 7.89 0.87 -4.77
CA GLU A 119 6.57 0.43 -4.33
C GLU A 119 5.84 -0.36 -5.42
N MET A 120 5.07 -1.36 -4.97
CA MET A 120 4.32 -2.22 -5.85
C MET A 120 2.95 -1.66 -6.21
N GLY A 121 2.33 -2.26 -7.24
CA GLY A 121 0.95 -1.90 -7.62
C GLY A 121 0.89 -0.63 -8.48
N PRO A 122 0.09 0.40 -8.11
CA PRO A 122 -0.17 1.57 -8.96
C PRO A 122 1.09 2.29 -9.45
N HIS A 123 2.11 2.40 -8.58
CA HIS A 123 3.39 3.01 -8.93
C HIS A 123 4.08 2.32 -10.12
N MET A 124 3.94 1.00 -10.24
CA MET A 124 4.51 0.23 -11.35
C MET A 124 3.57 0.18 -12.55
N MET A 125 2.27 -0.02 -12.28
CA MET A 125 1.28 -0.41 -13.30
C MET A 125 0.61 0.78 -13.96
N TRP A 126 0.41 1.88 -13.23
CA TRP A 126 -0.33 3.05 -13.70
C TRP A 126 0.58 4.26 -13.92
N ASN A 127 1.83 4.23 -13.44
CA ASN A 127 2.77 5.31 -13.66
C ASN A 127 3.30 5.32 -15.10
N ALA A 128 2.76 6.22 -15.91
CA ALA A 128 3.06 6.33 -17.34
C ALA A 128 4.51 6.75 -17.64
N LYS A 129 5.20 7.38 -16.68
CA LYS A 129 6.57 7.88 -16.88
C LYS A 129 7.62 7.01 -16.19
N TYR A 130 7.43 6.69 -14.91
CA TYR A 130 8.43 5.99 -14.11
C TYR A 130 8.13 4.48 -13.94
N GLY A 131 6.91 4.02 -14.21
CA GLY A 131 6.47 2.67 -13.84
C GLY A 131 7.29 1.55 -14.49
N LYS A 132 7.65 1.69 -15.77
CA LYS A 132 8.47 0.69 -16.48
C LYS A 132 9.90 0.59 -15.94
N VAL A 133 10.52 1.73 -15.67
CA VAL A 133 11.88 1.79 -15.10
C VAL A 133 11.88 1.12 -13.73
N MET A 134 10.86 1.40 -12.92
CA MET A 134 10.72 0.85 -11.57
C MET A 134 10.46 -0.66 -11.62
N MET A 135 9.61 -1.12 -12.55
CA MET A 135 9.37 -2.54 -12.76
C MET A 135 10.66 -3.26 -13.15
N GLN A 136 11.47 -2.66 -14.02
CA GLN A 136 12.77 -3.21 -14.40
C GLN A 136 13.73 -3.26 -13.21
N GLU A 137 13.77 -2.23 -12.37
CA GLU A 137 14.61 -2.16 -11.18
C GLU A 137 14.27 -3.25 -10.14
N MET A 138 12.98 -3.49 -9.91
CA MET A 138 12.55 -4.55 -9.02
C MET A 138 12.95 -5.94 -9.55
N MET A 139 12.85 -6.14 -10.87
CA MET A 139 13.16 -7.41 -11.52
C MET A 139 14.67 -7.70 -11.58
N SER A 140 15.50 -6.67 -11.83
CA SER A 140 16.95 -6.81 -11.81
C SER A 140 17.48 -7.14 -10.41
N GLY A 141 16.93 -6.51 -9.36
CA GLY A 141 17.32 -6.72 -7.97
C GLY A 141 16.91 -8.08 -7.37
N SER A 142 15.96 -8.78 -7.99
CA SER A 142 15.43 -10.07 -7.47
C SER A 142 16.19 -11.30 -7.98
N GLY A 143 17.25 -11.13 -8.80
CA GLY A 143 18.00 -12.25 -9.37
C GLY A 143 17.19 -13.13 -10.34
N MET A 144 16.00 -12.68 -10.73
CA MET A 144 15.05 -13.43 -11.57
C MET A 144 15.36 -13.35 -13.08
N MET A 145 16.48 -12.76 -13.49
CA MET A 145 16.89 -12.78 -14.90
C MET A 145 17.52 -14.12 -15.30
N GLY A 146 16.64 -15.10 -15.53
CA GLY A 146 16.88 -16.20 -16.44
C GLY A 146 16.11 -15.98 -17.73
N GLY A 147 16.78 -15.48 -18.78
CA GLY A 147 16.26 -15.47 -20.14
C GLY A 147 15.94 -14.08 -20.68
N GLY A 148 16.75 -13.62 -21.62
CA GLY A 148 16.48 -12.40 -22.37
C GLY A 148 15.22 -12.49 -23.24
N GLY A 149 14.66 -11.32 -23.53
CA GLY A 149 13.69 -11.11 -24.62
C GLY A 149 12.24 -10.91 -24.15
N MET A 150 11.60 -9.90 -24.75
CA MET A 150 10.15 -9.62 -24.74
C MET A 150 9.53 -9.01 -23.46
N MET A 151 9.77 -7.71 -23.26
CA MET A 151 8.64 -6.78 -23.13
C MET A 151 8.80 -5.68 -24.17
N GLY A 152 8.42 -6.04 -25.39
CA GLY A 152 8.29 -5.11 -26.51
C GLY A 152 7.13 -4.14 -26.28
N GLY A 153 7.29 -2.94 -26.83
CA GLY A 153 6.22 -1.98 -27.00
C GLY A 153 6.20 -0.88 -25.93
N ALA A 154 6.64 0.31 -26.32
CA ALA A 154 6.01 1.51 -25.83
C ALA A 154 4.52 1.45 -26.24
N SER A 155 3.66 0.88 -25.38
CA SER A 155 2.24 1.25 -25.41
C SER A 155 2.20 2.72 -25.03
N THR A 156 2.32 3.59 -26.03
CA THR A 156 1.80 4.94 -25.99
C THR A 156 0.29 4.79 -25.89
N ILE A 157 -0.21 4.55 -24.67
CA ILE A 157 -1.63 4.75 -24.41
C ILE A 157 -1.87 6.21 -24.81
N PRO A 158 -2.70 6.48 -25.84
CA PRO A 158 -3.08 7.85 -26.15
C PRO A 158 -3.57 8.48 -24.85
N PRO A 159 -3.31 9.77 -24.57
CA PRO A 159 -3.88 10.38 -23.39
C PRO A 159 -5.42 10.36 -23.57
N ALA A 160 -6.07 9.32 -23.05
CA ALA A 160 -7.46 9.40 -22.68
C ALA A 160 -7.55 10.60 -21.76
N SER A 161 -8.55 11.45 -21.97
CA SER A 161 -8.77 12.66 -21.17
C SER A 161 -8.76 12.26 -19.69
N ALA A 162 -7.67 12.60 -19.00
CA ALA A 162 -7.50 12.22 -17.61
C ALA A 162 -8.64 12.84 -16.79
N ILE A 163 -9.22 12.05 -15.89
CA ILE A 163 -10.23 12.55 -14.97
C ILE A 163 -9.60 13.60 -14.04
N ALA A 164 -10.40 14.58 -13.65
CA ALA A 164 -9.96 15.59 -12.69
C ALA A 164 -9.74 14.98 -11.29
N GLU A 165 -8.90 15.60 -10.46
CA GLU A 165 -8.68 15.16 -9.06
C GLU A 165 -10.01 15.00 -8.30
N ALA A 166 -10.96 15.91 -8.51
CA ALA A 166 -12.28 15.85 -7.87
C ALA A 166 -13.06 14.58 -8.26
N GLN A 167 -12.98 14.16 -9.53
CA GLN A 167 -13.61 12.93 -10.00
C GLN A 167 -12.89 11.69 -9.44
N ALA A 168 -11.56 11.70 -9.40
CA ALA A 168 -10.78 10.63 -8.79
C ALA A 168 -11.10 10.49 -7.29
N LYS A 169 -11.21 11.62 -6.58
CA LYS A 169 -11.61 11.67 -5.16
C LYS A 169 -13.03 11.17 -4.94
N GLN A 170 -13.94 11.40 -5.88
CA GLN A 170 -15.29 10.83 -5.85
C GLN A 170 -15.26 9.30 -5.99
N SER A 171 -14.46 8.75 -6.92
CA SER A 171 -14.25 7.30 -7.03
C SER A 171 -13.70 6.70 -5.74
N ALA A 172 -12.70 7.37 -5.12
CA ALA A 172 -12.16 6.96 -3.83
C ALA A 172 -13.22 6.97 -2.72
N ALA A 173 -14.02 8.03 -2.63
CA ALA A 173 -15.09 8.14 -1.63
C ALA A 173 -16.16 7.05 -1.80
N GLN A 174 -16.57 6.76 -3.05
CA GLN A 174 -17.50 5.69 -3.36
C GLN A 174 -16.94 4.33 -2.90
N PHE A 175 -15.69 4.02 -3.24
CA PHE A 175 -15.04 2.78 -2.81
C PHE A 175 -14.96 2.67 -1.28
N LEU A 176 -14.49 3.73 -0.60
CA LEU A 176 -14.33 3.73 0.86
C LEU A 176 -15.66 3.57 1.60
N SER A 177 -16.78 4.02 1.04
CA SER A 177 -18.10 3.86 1.67
C SER A 177 -18.48 2.39 1.92
N GLY A 178 -18.05 1.48 1.04
CA GLY A 178 -18.25 0.04 1.18
C GLY A 178 -17.07 -0.68 1.83
N TYR A 179 -15.84 -0.28 1.48
CA TYR A 179 -14.62 -0.98 1.94
C TYR A 179 -14.24 -0.64 3.38
N LEU A 180 -14.33 0.64 3.76
CA LEU A 180 -13.93 1.12 5.07
C LEU A 180 -14.90 2.23 5.55
N PRO A 181 -16.13 1.88 5.97
CA PRO A 181 -17.14 2.86 6.35
C PRO A 181 -16.64 3.89 7.37
N GLY A 182 -17.03 5.15 7.16
CA GLY A 182 -16.58 6.29 7.98
C GLY A 182 -15.17 6.80 7.67
N ALA A 183 -14.48 6.21 6.69
CA ALA A 183 -13.24 6.77 6.14
C ALA A 183 -13.51 7.71 4.95
N THR A 184 -12.58 8.63 4.70
CA THR A 184 -12.61 9.59 3.59
C THR A 184 -11.25 9.66 2.91
N ALA A 185 -11.22 10.11 1.66
CA ALA A 185 -9.97 10.44 0.97
C ALA A 185 -9.54 11.88 1.30
N GLY A 186 -8.25 12.06 1.59
CA GLY A 186 -7.60 13.35 1.87
C GLY A 186 -7.44 14.23 0.62
N LYS A 187 -6.42 15.09 0.62
CA LYS A 187 -6.00 15.80 -0.60
C LYS A 187 -5.33 14.80 -1.56
N GLY A 188 -5.54 14.96 -2.86
CA GLY A 188 -4.88 14.11 -3.86
C GLY A 188 -3.52 14.64 -4.24
N ASP A 189 -2.53 13.75 -4.33
CA ASP A 189 -1.27 14.02 -5.03
C ASP A 189 -1.36 13.45 -6.44
N ALA A 190 -1.08 14.30 -7.43
CA ALA A 190 -1.13 13.91 -8.84
C ALA A 190 0.19 13.21 -9.24
N PHE A 191 0.07 11.97 -9.70
CA PHE A 191 1.15 11.22 -10.34
C PHE A 191 0.90 11.12 -11.86
N TYR A 192 1.90 10.62 -12.58
CA TYR A 192 1.79 10.35 -14.00
C TYR A 192 0.86 9.16 -14.27
N GLY A 193 -0.46 9.39 -14.40
CA GLY A 193 -1.44 8.36 -14.77
C GLY A 193 -2.36 7.88 -13.64
N TYR A 194 -2.18 8.41 -12.42
CA TYR A 194 -3.05 8.14 -11.27
C TYR A 194 -2.97 9.28 -10.25
N TYR A 195 -3.89 9.26 -9.29
CA TYR A 195 -3.86 10.11 -8.11
C TYR A 195 -3.62 9.25 -6.87
N HIS A 196 -2.81 9.74 -5.95
CA HIS A 196 -2.57 9.15 -4.64
C HIS A 196 -3.37 9.90 -3.57
N PHE A 197 -3.98 9.19 -2.62
CA PHE A 197 -4.74 9.78 -1.53
C PHE A 197 -4.45 9.11 -0.20
N ASN A 198 -4.19 9.92 0.82
CA ASN A 198 -4.24 9.45 2.20
C ASN A 198 -5.69 9.12 2.56
N VAL A 199 -5.90 8.02 3.26
CA VAL A 199 -7.20 7.59 3.76
C VAL A 199 -7.31 8.05 5.20
N LEU A 200 -8.34 8.82 5.49
CA LEU A 200 -8.57 9.48 6.78
C LEU A 200 -9.78 8.88 7.48
N ARG A 201 -9.73 8.76 8.81
CA ARG A 201 -10.88 8.49 9.67
C ARG A 201 -10.86 9.46 10.84
N GLY A 202 -11.93 10.24 10.99
CA GLY A 202 -11.96 11.33 11.99
C GLY A 202 -10.81 12.34 11.81
N GLY A 203 -10.41 12.62 10.56
CA GLY A 203 -9.31 13.52 10.23
C GLY A 203 -7.90 12.94 10.42
N ARG A 204 -7.76 11.71 10.93
CA ARG A 204 -6.46 11.04 11.13
C ARG A 204 -6.20 10.04 10.02
N GLN A 205 -4.97 9.98 9.54
CA GLN A 205 -4.56 9.00 8.55
C GLN A 205 -4.59 7.58 9.10
N VAL A 206 -5.14 6.66 8.31
CA VAL A 206 -5.27 5.24 8.64
C VAL A 206 -4.79 4.32 7.52
N GLY A 207 -4.42 4.87 6.37
CA GLY A 207 -3.92 4.13 5.21
C GLY A 207 -3.82 5.06 4.00
N MET A 208 -3.71 4.46 2.83
CA MET A 208 -3.64 5.17 1.55
C MET A 208 -4.27 4.34 0.43
N LEU A 209 -4.65 5.02 -0.65
CA LEU A 209 -5.11 4.39 -1.88
C LEU A 209 -4.66 5.21 -3.08
N SER A 210 -4.72 4.56 -4.24
CA SER A 210 -4.52 5.21 -5.53
C SER A 210 -5.75 5.08 -6.42
N VAL A 211 -5.98 6.06 -7.30
CA VAL A 211 -7.06 6.04 -8.28
C VAL A 211 -6.49 6.26 -9.67
N ASN A 212 -6.74 5.33 -10.58
CA ASN A 212 -6.31 5.44 -11.97
C ASN A 212 -6.91 6.70 -12.62
N ALA A 213 -6.07 7.53 -13.22
CA ALA A 213 -6.50 8.83 -13.75
C ALA A 213 -7.28 8.74 -15.06
N GLN A 214 -7.48 7.55 -15.62
CA GLN A 214 -8.27 7.35 -16.84
C GLN A 214 -9.56 6.59 -16.55
N SER A 215 -9.48 5.47 -15.82
CA SER A 215 -10.62 4.59 -15.56
C SER A 215 -11.38 4.90 -14.27
N GLY A 216 -10.78 5.65 -13.34
CA GLY A 216 -11.33 5.84 -12.00
C GLY A 216 -11.27 4.58 -11.12
N GLN A 217 -10.58 3.52 -11.56
CA GLN A 217 -10.35 2.32 -10.76
C GLN A 217 -9.57 2.66 -9.49
N VAL A 218 -9.97 2.06 -8.37
CA VAL A 218 -9.37 2.29 -7.05
C VAL A 218 -8.50 1.11 -6.66
N TRP A 219 -7.31 1.40 -6.14
CA TRP A 219 -6.38 0.42 -5.57
C TRP A 219 -6.09 0.83 -4.13
N TYR A 220 -6.61 0.08 -3.16
CA TYR A 220 -6.30 0.30 -1.74
C TYR A 220 -5.00 -0.40 -1.36
N HIS A 221 -4.09 0.29 -0.67
CA HIS A 221 -2.76 -0.25 -0.37
C HIS A 221 -2.80 -1.05 0.94
N THR A 222 -2.97 -2.37 0.84
CA THR A 222 -3.16 -3.27 1.99
C THR A 222 -1.85 -3.72 2.65
N TRP A 223 -0.70 -3.49 2.02
CA TRP A 223 0.61 -4.04 2.42
C TRP A 223 1.39 -3.19 3.43
N HIS A 224 0.94 -1.99 3.79
CA HIS A 224 1.65 -1.14 4.75
C HIS A 224 1.36 -1.54 6.22
N GLY A 225 0.16 -2.05 6.48
CA GLY A 225 -0.35 -2.26 7.84
C GLY A 225 -0.86 -0.96 8.47
N VAL A 226 -0.70 -0.81 9.79
CA VAL A 226 -1.24 0.33 10.55
C VAL A 226 -0.32 1.54 10.43
N PHE A 227 -0.89 2.72 10.16
CA PHE A 227 -0.19 4.00 10.15
C PHE A 227 0.36 4.35 11.55
N LEU A 228 1.61 4.80 11.63
CA LEU A 228 2.30 5.14 12.88
C LEU A 228 2.64 6.62 12.96
N ASP A 229 3.30 7.16 11.95
CA ASP A 229 3.82 8.54 11.96
C ASP A 229 4.11 9.02 10.53
N LYS A 230 4.28 10.34 10.35
CA LYS A 230 4.68 10.96 9.09
C LYS A 230 5.74 12.05 9.32
N ARG A 231 6.63 12.20 8.34
CA ARG A 231 7.60 13.29 8.23
C ARG A 231 7.45 13.95 6.87
N GLU A 232 7.04 15.21 6.88
CA GLU A 232 7.11 16.06 5.69
C GLU A 232 8.52 16.59 5.53
N ILE A 233 9.06 16.51 4.31
CA ILE A 233 10.41 16.93 4.02
C ILE A 233 10.37 18.38 3.56
N ARG A 234 10.93 19.27 4.39
CA ARG A 234 11.20 20.64 3.97
C ARG A 234 12.33 20.61 2.94
N GLN A 235 12.06 21.22 1.79
CA GLN A 235 13.05 21.48 0.75
C GLN A 235 13.84 22.74 1.07
#